data_AF-A0A8H7T1J1-F1
#
_entry.id   AF-A0A8H7T1J1-F1
#
_cell.length_a   1.000
_cell.length_b   1.000
_cell.length_c   1.000
_cell.angle_alpha   90.00
_cell.angle_beta   90.00
_cell.angle_gamma   90.00
#
_symmetry.space_group_name_H-M   'P 1'
#
loop_
_entity.id
_entity.type
_entity.pdbx_description
1 polymer ?
#
loop_
_entity_poly.entity_id
_entity_poly.type
_entity_poly.pdbx_seq_one_letter_code
_entity_poly.pdbx_strand_id
1 'polypeptide(L)'
;MDPDMDLAHFARLIHQAAPTSLELIVVPMSIERCCSSQAKPIDDVLETLHIVRNAGEISIRGAARDDIPPSLFGMFNWPARVDIDALRTPSDMPSLILQPQMTILVTGNSQVEFPFMMFKQLLQYAKAFEYLDEFKSQMAGQPDKFNPVCHEDENNHRPIGINPYVYYQVMHPVEQALRHAKAAAAQNNVMGFKTHRAAVLHYLERQYQTMAACFANLRAVIGSEKRAGDVLDPMDPFTSLGPSGDDRMLHKILGAMVLLVDYKDCFERECPVVIRINKKACEVKLECVKRCFPREMLLKNMNRHHAIEDYPFIVRDFTGLGDHLDEQFSEIEAGREDLLKYDAPGMNVDLGPAYRINITPRAFQAMNDWNSRSP
;
A
#
# COMPACT_ATOMS: atom_id res chain seq x y z
N MET A 1 0.93 -31.66 6.83
CA MET A 1 0.67 -30.22 6.64
C MET A 1 1.13 -29.50 7.90
N ASP A 2 1.60 -28.27 7.75
CA ASP A 2 1.91 -27.39 8.87
C ASP A 2 0.66 -27.24 9.76
N PRO A 3 0.70 -27.58 11.06
CA PRO A 3 -0.49 -27.56 11.94
C PRO A 3 -1.13 -26.17 12.10
N ASP A 4 -0.45 -25.10 11.67
CA ASP A 4 -0.92 -23.71 11.75
C ASP A 4 -1.46 -23.16 10.41
N MET A 5 -1.57 -23.98 9.36
CA MET A 5 -2.06 -23.53 8.04
C MET A 5 -3.58 -23.53 7.96
N ASP A 6 -4.20 -22.35 7.92
CA ASP A 6 -5.63 -22.23 7.66
C ASP A 6 -6.00 -22.51 6.18
N LEU A 7 -7.28 -22.86 5.94
CA LEU A 7 -7.77 -23.21 4.60
C LEU A 7 -7.61 -22.07 3.59
N ALA A 8 -7.70 -20.82 4.04
CA ALA A 8 -7.53 -19.65 3.19
C ALA A 8 -6.09 -19.51 2.70
N HIS A 9 -5.10 -19.76 3.56
CA HIS A 9 -3.69 -19.79 3.23
C HIS A 9 -3.38 -20.92 2.26
N PHE A 10 -3.92 -22.12 2.52
CA PHE A 10 -3.80 -23.25 1.61
C PHE A 10 -4.36 -22.92 0.22
N ALA A 11 -5.58 -22.38 0.14
CA ALA A 11 -6.21 -21.99 -1.11
C ALA A 11 -5.36 -20.99 -1.91
N ARG A 12 -4.74 -20.01 -1.22
CA ARG A 12 -3.81 -19.04 -1.83
C ARG A 12 -2.52 -19.68 -2.33
N LEU A 13 -2.03 -20.76 -1.71
CA LEU A 13 -0.86 -21.47 -2.23
C LEU A 13 -1.18 -22.25 -3.50
N ILE A 14 -2.36 -22.88 -3.56
CA ILE A 14 -2.72 -23.79 -4.66
C ILE A 14 -3.45 -23.10 -5.82
N HIS A 15 -3.82 -21.82 -5.72
CA HIS A 15 -4.58 -21.12 -6.77
C HIS A 15 -3.92 -21.14 -8.16
N GLN A 16 -2.58 -21.30 -8.23
CA GLN A 16 -1.80 -21.41 -9.48
C GLN A 16 -1.30 -22.83 -9.76
N ALA A 17 -1.48 -23.78 -8.83
CA ALA A 17 -0.86 -25.09 -8.92
C ALA A 17 -1.59 -26.07 -9.86
N ALA A 18 -2.85 -25.79 -10.21
CA ALA A 18 -3.71 -26.63 -11.05
C ALA A 18 -3.61 -28.13 -10.70
N PRO A 19 -3.96 -28.53 -9.46
CA PRO A 19 -3.78 -29.90 -8.99
C PRO A 19 -4.62 -30.88 -9.79
N THR A 20 -4.11 -32.10 -10.02
CA THR A 20 -4.87 -33.16 -10.70
C THR A 20 -6.13 -33.56 -9.92
N SER A 21 -6.08 -33.54 -8.60
CA SER A 21 -7.21 -33.83 -7.72
C SER A 21 -7.09 -33.05 -6.41
N LEU A 22 -8.22 -32.59 -5.88
CA LEU A 22 -8.32 -31.94 -4.57
C LEU A 22 -9.36 -32.66 -3.71
N GLU A 23 -8.91 -33.27 -2.62
CA GLU A 23 -9.80 -33.92 -1.65
C GLU A 23 -9.92 -33.09 -0.39
N LEU A 24 -11.15 -32.79 0.02
CA LEU A 24 -11.48 -32.14 1.28
C LEU A 24 -12.18 -33.11 2.21
N ILE A 25 -11.58 -33.28 3.38
CA ILE A 25 -12.07 -34.16 4.43
C ILE A 25 -12.60 -33.30 5.57
N VAL A 26 -13.89 -33.46 5.87
CA VAL A 26 -14.59 -32.66 6.88
C VAL A 26 -14.69 -33.44 8.19
N VAL A 27 -14.09 -32.90 9.24
CA VAL A 27 -14.14 -33.46 10.60
C VAL A 27 -15.29 -32.80 11.38
N PRO A 28 -16.25 -33.57 11.92
CA PRO A 28 -17.34 -33.02 12.73
C PRO A 28 -16.82 -32.21 13.92
N MET A 29 -17.43 -31.05 14.18
CA MET A 29 -17.01 -30.16 15.27
C MET A 29 -17.15 -30.80 16.65
N SER A 30 -18.07 -31.75 16.81
CA SER A 30 -18.28 -32.53 18.04
C SER A 30 -17.05 -33.34 18.48
N ILE A 31 -16.03 -33.45 17.61
CA ILE A 31 -14.76 -34.14 17.88
C ILE A 31 -13.74 -33.20 18.56
N GLU A 32 -13.86 -31.88 18.44
CA GLU A 32 -12.98 -30.91 19.10
C GLU A 32 -13.58 -30.37 20.42
N ARG A 33 -12.82 -30.45 21.52
CA ARG A 33 -13.24 -29.93 22.85
C ARG A 33 -12.85 -28.48 23.14
N CYS A 34 -12.09 -27.81 22.26
CA CYS A 34 -11.48 -26.53 22.59
C CYS A 34 -12.18 -25.33 21.95
N CYS A 35 -12.76 -24.54 22.85
CA CYS A 35 -12.93 -23.09 22.78
C CYS A 35 -14.18 -22.51 22.09
N SER A 36 -14.77 -21.59 22.85
CA SER A 36 -15.93 -20.72 22.65
C SER A 36 -15.83 -19.74 21.46
N SER A 37 -15.05 -20.04 20.43
CA SER A 37 -15.07 -19.28 19.18
C SER A 37 -16.27 -19.71 18.35
N GLN A 38 -17.04 -18.75 17.84
CA GLN A 38 -18.19 -19.00 16.98
C GLN A 38 -17.78 -19.90 15.80
N ALA A 39 -18.24 -21.15 15.84
CA ALA A 39 -18.25 -22.06 14.71
C ALA A 39 -18.80 -21.34 13.47
N LYS A 40 -18.00 -21.27 12.40
CA LYS A 40 -18.51 -20.79 11.12
C LYS A 40 -19.27 -21.92 10.42
N PRO A 41 -20.39 -21.62 9.74
CA PRO A 41 -20.99 -22.56 8.80
C PRO A 41 -19.95 -23.10 7.82
N ILE A 42 -20.03 -24.40 7.49
CA ILE A 42 -19.11 -25.02 6.53
C ILE A 42 -19.14 -24.33 5.17
N ASP A 43 -20.32 -23.84 4.76
CA ASP A 43 -20.48 -23.10 3.51
C ASP A 43 -19.57 -21.86 3.49
N ASP A 44 -19.53 -21.08 4.58
CA ASP A 44 -18.64 -19.91 4.74
C ASP A 44 -17.15 -20.30 4.73
N VAL A 45 -16.80 -21.47 5.29
CA VAL A 45 -15.42 -21.96 5.30
C VAL A 45 -14.97 -22.31 3.89
N LEU A 46 -15.84 -22.97 3.12
CA LEU A 46 -15.55 -23.45 1.78
C LEU A 46 -15.53 -22.35 0.72
N GLU A 47 -16.15 -21.19 0.98
CA GLU A 47 -16.01 -20.01 0.11
C GLU A 47 -14.52 -19.62 -0.11
N THR A 48 -13.64 -19.93 0.84
CA THR A 48 -12.20 -19.68 0.70
C THR A 48 -11.57 -20.39 -0.50
N LEU A 49 -12.16 -21.50 -0.96
CA LEU A 49 -11.72 -22.24 -2.15
C LEU A 49 -12.22 -21.66 -3.47
N HIS A 50 -13.08 -20.64 -3.45
CA HIS A 50 -13.55 -19.98 -4.67
C HIS A 50 -12.42 -19.37 -5.51
N ILE A 51 -11.21 -19.24 -4.99
CA ILE A 51 -10.02 -18.77 -5.71
C ILE A 51 -9.27 -19.87 -6.46
N VAL A 52 -9.54 -21.14 -6.20
CA VAL A 52 -8.86 -22.27 -6.86
C VAL A 52 -9.49 -22.52 -8.23
N ARG A 53 -8.67 -22.68 -9.26
CA ARG A 53 -9.13 -22.95 -10.63
C ARG A 53 -8.33 -24.08 -11.26
N ASN A 54 -8.91 -24.70 -12.28
CA ASN A 54 -8.28 -25.74 -13.11
C ASN A 54 -7.81 -26.97 -12.31
N ALA A 55 -8.49 -27.34 -11.22
CA ALA A 55 -8.27 -28.66 -10.64
C ALA A 55 -8.88 -29.73 -11.54
N GLY A 56 -8.27 -30.91 -11.64
CA GLY A 56 -8.85 -32.01 -12.44
C GLY A 56 -10.16 -32.53 -11.83
N GLU A 57 -10.17 -32.74 -10.52
CA GLU A 57 -11.33 -33.19 -9.76
C GLU A 57 -11.33 -32.58 -8.35
N ILE A 58 -12.52 -32.37 -7.77
CA ILE A 58 -12.68 -32.03 -6.36
C ILE A 58 -13.68 -32.99 -5.70
N SER A 59 -13.30 -33.55 -4.54
CA SER A 59 -14.18 -34.40 -3.74
C SER A 59 -14.27 -33.86 -2.32
N ILE A 60 -15.49 -33.64 -1.82
CA ILE A 60 -15.74 -33.22 -0.44
C ILE A 60 -16.47 -34.37 0.25
N ARG A 61 -15.88 -34.91 1.31
CA ARG A 61 -16.47 -36.00 2.09
C ARG A 61 -16.24 -35.79 3.58
N GLY A 62 -17.07 -36.44 4.38
CA GLY A 62 -16.82 -36.52 5.81
C GLY A 62 -15.60 -37.40 6.13
N ALA A 63 -14.96 -37.10 7.25
CA ALA A 63 -13.86 -37.88 7.79
C ALA A 63 -14.33 -39.30 8.11
N ALA A 64 -13.58 -40.27 7.60
CA ALA A 64 -13.58 -41.63 8.09
C ALA A 64 -12.65 -41.73 9.30
N ARG A 65 -12.73 -42.85 10.03
CA ARG A 65 -11.91 -43.08 11.22
C ARG A 65 -10.41 -42.98 10.96
N ASP A 66 -9.97 -43.48 9.81
CA ASP A 66 -8.56 -43.54 9.47
C ASP A 66 -8.00 -42.17 9.04
N ASP A 67 -8.86 -41.18 8.75
CA ASP A 67 -8.44 -39.82 8.43
C ASP A 67 -8.09 -39.00 9.69
N ILE A 68 -8.53 -39.43 10.88
CA ILE A 68 -8.34 -38.69 12.12
C ILE A 68 -7.04 -39.16 12.81
N PRO A 69 -6.11 -38.25 13.16
CA PRO A 69 -4.89 -38.60 13.87
C PRO A 69 -5.13 -39.39 15.17
N PRO A 70 -4.41 -40.50 15.43
CA PRO A 70 -4.48 -41.28 16.67
C PRO A 70 -4.34 -40.45 17.96
N SER A 71 -3.56 -39.37 17.91
CA SER A 71 -3.32 -38.45 19.02
C SER A 71 -4.59 -37.74 19.50
N LEU A 72 -5.54 -37.46 18.59
CA LEU A 72 -6.83 -36.86 18.96
C LEU A 72 -7.66 -37.85 19.77
N PHE A 73 -7.69 -39.14 19.39
CA PHE A 73 -8.46 -40.15 20.13
C PHE A 73 -7.95 -40.38 21.56
N GLY A 74 -6.64 -40.29 21.78
CA GLY A 74 -6.00 -40.51 23.09
C GLY A 74 -6.32 -39.43 24.14
N MET A 75 -6.61 -38.19 23.71
CA MET A 75 -6.98 -37.10 24.62
C MET A 75 -8.40 -37.23 25.20
N PHE A 76 -9.27 -38.05 24.58
CA PHE A 76 -10.71 -37.98 24.82
C PHE A 76 -11.34 -39.21 25.49
N ASN A 77 -10.55 -40.21 25.92
CA ASN A 77 -11.06 -41.48 26.48
C ASN A 77 -12.20 -42.07 25.64
N TRP A 78 -12.06 -41.90 24.32
CA TRP A 78 -13.09 -42.20 23.37
C TRP A 78 -13.20 -43.73 23.24
N PRO A 79 -14.40 -44.33 23.36
CA PRO A 79 -14.55 -45.76 23.14
C PRO A 79 -13.94 -46.12 21.79
N ALA A 80 -13.21 -47.23 21.71
CA ALA A 80 -12.61 -47.71 20.46
C ALA A 80 -13.63 -48.02 19.33
N ARG A 81 -14.91 -47.67 19.49
CA ARG A 81 -16.06 -48.00 18.65
C ARG A 81 -17.02 -46.83 18.39
N VAL A 82 -16.67 -45.57 18.64
CA VAL A 82 -17.63 -44.53 18.22
C VAL A 82 -17.61 -44.43 16.71
N ASP A 83 -18.82 -44.48 16.17
CA ASP A 83 -19.12 -44.24 14.78
C ASP A 83 -19.06 -42.73 14.52
N ILE A 84 -18.08 -42.30 13.71
CA ILE A 84 -17.89 -40.90 13.36
C ILE A 84 -19.05 -40.40 12.49
N ASP A 85 -19.67 -41.28 11.70
CA ASP A 85 -20.84 -40.91 10.90
C ASP A 85 -22.04 -40.62 11.79
N ALA A 86 -22.17 -41.30 12.95
CA ALA A 86 -23.22 -41.04 13.92
C ALA A 86 -23.08 -39.69 14.67
N LEU A 87 -21.88 -39.09 14.65
CA LEU A 87 -21.63 -37.77 15.22
C LEU A 87 -21.91 -36.63 14.25
N ARG A 88 -22.07 -36.95 12.96
CA ARG A 88 -22.23 -35.98 11.90
C ARG A 88 -23.67 -35.47 11.90
N THR A 89 -23.80 -34.15 11.98
CA THR A 89 -25.06 -33.45 11.78
C THR A 89 -25.17 -33.03 10.31
N PRO A 90 -26.38 -32.85 9.76
CA PRO A 90 -26.55 -32.32 8.41
C PRO A 90 -25.87 -30.96 8.19
N SER A 91 -25.69 -30.17 9.25
CA SER A 91 -24.97 -28.89 9.24
C SER A 91 -23.45 -29.02 9.13
N ASP A 92 -22.89 -30.20 9.37
CA ASP A 92 -21.44 -30.44 9.22
C ASP A 92 -21.03 -30.67 7.77
N MET A 93 -21.97 -30.84 6.84
CA MET A 93 -21.67 -31.05 5.41
C MET A 93 -22.11 -29.86 4.57
N PRO A 94 -21.45 -29.61 3.42
CA PRO A 94 -21.85 -28.55 2.52
C PRO A 94 -23.29 -28.75 2.09
N SER A 95 -24.00 -27.64 1.87
CA SER A 95 -25.36 -27.72 1.32
C SER A 95 -25.37 -28.46 -0.04
N LEU A 96 -26.51 -29.10 -0.35
CA LEU A 96 -26.71 -29.81 -1.63
C LEU A 96 -26.51 -28.92 -2.87
N ILE A 97 -26.55 -27.59 -2.68
CA ILE A 97 -26.34 -26.59 -3.72
C ILE A 97 -24.85 -26.23 -3.83
N LEU A 98 -24.15 -26.09 -2.70
CA LEU A 98 -22.77 -25.62 -2.68
C LEU A 98 -21.80 -26.64 -3.31
N GLN A 99 -21.98 -27.93 -3.05
CA GLN A 99 -21.05 -28.96 -3.54
C GLN A 99 -20.95 -29.02 -5.09
N PRO A 100 -22.07 -29.03 -5.85
CA PRO A 100 -22.01 -28.88 -7.31
C PRO A 100 -21.40 -27.55 -7.76
N GLN A 101 -21.71 -26.44 -7.09
CA GLN A 101 -21.16 -25.12 -7.43
C GLN A 101 -19.64 -25.08 -7.25
N MET A 102 -19.13 -25.61 -6.14
CA MET A 102 -17.70 -25.73 -5.89
C MET A 102 -17.02 -26.61 -6.94
N THR A 103 -17.66 -27.72 -7.32
CA THR A 103 -17.13 -28.58 -8.38
C THR A 103 -16.95 -27.81 -9.68
N ILE A 104 -17.97 -27.08 -10.12
CA ILE A 104 -17.92 -26.26 -11.33
C ILE A 104 -16.86 -25.15 -11.20
N LEU A 105 -16.80 -24.46 -10.06
CA LEU A 105 -15.88 -23.36 -9.83
C LEU A 105 -14.42 -23.81 -9.81
N VAL A 106 -14.11 -24.88 -9.08
CA VAL A 106 -12.74 -25.33 -8.83
C VAL A 106 -12.15 -26.06 -10.05
N THR A 107 -12.97 -26.82 -10.78
CA THR A 107 -12.55 -27.48 -12.02
C THR A 107 -12.59 -26.55 -13.24
N GLY A 108 -13.39 -25.49 -13.18
CA GLY A 108 -13.51 -24.51 -14.24
C GLY A 108 -12.29 -23.60 -14.39
N ASN A 109 -12.28 -22.87 -15.50
CA ASN A 109 -11.27 -21.86 -15.86
C ASN A 109 -11.84 -20.42 -15.80
N SER A 110 -12.94 -20.22 -15.07
CA SER A 110 -13.57 -18.90 -14.95
C SER A 110 -12.60 -17.89 -14.33
N GLN A 111 -12.63 -16.66 -14.83
CA GLN A 111 -11.77 -15.60 -14.31
C GLN A 111 -12.09 -15.33 -12.84
N VAL A 112 -11.04 -15.19 -12.03
CA VAL A 112 -11.14 -14.87 -10.61
C VAL A 112 -10.31 -13.65 -10.30
N GLU A 113 -10.89 -12.71 -9.58
CA GLU A 113 -10.14 -11.63 -8.97
C GLU A 113 -9.57 -12.11 -7.65
N PHE A 114 -8.33 -11.73 -7.37
CA PHE A 114 -7.62 -12.13 -6.17
C PHE A 114 -7.45 -10.89 -5.26
N PRO A 115 -8.38 -10.59 -4.35
CA PRO A 115 -8.31 -9.42 -3.48
C PRO A 115 -6.99 -9.27 -2.74
N PHE A 116 -6.33 -10.36 -2.36
CA PHE A 116 -5.02 -10.31 -1.70
C PHE A 116 -3.91 -9.81 -2.62
N MET A 117 -3.95 -10.14 -3.92
CA MET A 117 -3.02 -9.62 -4.93
C MET A 117 -3.31 -8.15 -5.25
N MET A 118 -4.59 -7.80 -5.39
CA MET A 118 -5.03 -6.42 -5.59
C MET A 118 -4.64 -5.53 -4.40
N PHE A 119 -4.80 -6.04 -3.17
CA PHE A 119 -4.41 -5.35 -1.94
C PHE A 119 -2.90 -5.12 -1.87
N LYS A 120 -2.10 -6.10 -2.32
CA LYS A 120 -0.64 -5.92 -2.41
C LYS A 120 -0.28 -4.70 -3.27
N GLN A 121 -0.91 -4.57 -4.44
CA GLN A 121 -0.68 -3.42 -5.33
C GLN A 121 -1.18 -2.11 -4.74
N LEU A 122 -2.39 -2.11 -4.15
CA LEU A 122 -2.93 -0.94 -3.46
C LEU A 122 -2.01 -0.47 -2.32
N LEU A 123 -1.48 -1.40 -1.53
CA LEU A 123 -0.58 -1.09 -0.42
C LEU A 123 0.76 -0.55 -0.93
N GLN A 124 1.31 -1.12 -2.00
CA GLN A 124 2.53 -0.61 -2.63
C GLN A 124 2.33 0.81 -3.16
N TYR A 125 1.22 1.07 -3.87
CA TYR A 125 0.86 2.40 -4.32
C TYR A 125 0.74 3.40 -3.16
N ALA A 126 0.02 3.04 -2.10
CA ALA A 126 -0.13 3.92 -0.94
C ALA A 126 1.19 4.20 -0.21
N LYS A 127 2.09 3.20 -0.13
CA LYS A 127 3.42 3.37 0.48
C LYS A 127 4.33 4.30 -0.32
N ALA A 128 4.16 4.42 -1.62
CA ALA A 128 4.97 5.33 -2.46
C ALA A 128 4.76 6.82 -2.10
N PHE A 129 3.58 7.18 -1.56
CA PHE A 129 3.30 8.54 -1.07
C PHE A 129 4.01 8.88 0.24
N GLU A 130 4.57 7.88 0.92
CA GLU A 130 5.31 8.08 2.16
C GLU A 130 6.80 8.06 1.87
N TYR A 131 7.58 8.86 2.61
CA TYR A 131 9.04 8.82 2.49
C TYR A 131 9.73 8.37 3.78
N LEU A 132 9.01 8.39 4.91
CA LEU A 132 9.50 7.83 6.15
C LEU A 132 9.25 6.32 6.16
N ASP A 133 10.32 5.52 6.16
CA ASP A 133 10.21 4.05 6.12
C ASP A 133 9.46 3.49 7.34
N GLU A 134 9.63 4.11 8.51
CA GLU A 134 8.84 3.75 9.69
C GLU A 134 7.34 3.93 9.44
N PHE A 135 6.95 4.99 8.72
CA PHE A 135 5.53 5.24 8.42
C PHE A 135 5.05 4.27 7.33
N LYS A 136 5.85 3.99 6.29
CA LYS A 136 5.58 2.95 5.29
C LYS A 136 5.32 1.60 5.96
N SER A 137 6.10 1.23 6.97
CA SER A 137 5.98 -0.06 7.66
C SER A 137 4.68 -0.20 8.48
N GLN A 138 4.10 0.92 8.90
CA GLN A 138 2.89 0.96 9.73
C GLN A 138 1.60 1.04 8.91
N MET A 139 1.69 1.31 7.60
CA MET A 139 0.53 1.45 6.73
C MET A 139 -0.28 0.15 6.66
N ALA A 140 -1.62 0.29 6.71
CA ALA A 140 -2.58 -0.82 6.80
C ALA A 140 -2.48 -1.67 8.09
N GLY A 141 -1.88 -1.11 9.15
CA GLY A 141 -1.68 -1.75 10.45
C GLY A 141 -0.34 -2.48 10.54
N GLN A 142 0.23 -2.56 11.74
CA GLN A 142 1.52 -3.23 11.97
C GLN A 142 1.46 -4.71 11.53
N PRO A 143 2.57 -5.32 11.09
CA PRO A 143 2.72 -6.77 11.21
C PRO A 143 2.48 -7.14 12.68
N ASP A 144 1.86 -8.29 12.97
CA ASP A 144 1.39 -8.73 14.31
C ASP A 144 2.49 -8.89 15.39
N LYS A 145 3.30 -7.86 15.62
CA LYS A 145 4.34 -7.82 16.65
C LYS A 145 4.34 -6.46 17.32
N PHE A 146 3.92 -6.51 18.59
CA PHE A 146 4.30 -5.63 19.68
C PHE A 146 5.41 -4.64 19.33
N ASN A 147 5.07 -3.35 19.37
CA ASN A 147 6.05 -2.28 19.44
C ASN A 147 6.84 -2.44 20.75
N PRO A 148 8.15 -2.75 20.76
CA PRO A 148 8.89 -3.11 21.97
C PRO A 148 9.36 -1.90 22.78
N VAL A 149 8.81 -0.71 22.53
CA VAL A 149 9.17 0.50 23.27
C VAL A 149 7.90 1.21 23.69
N CYS A 150 7.36 0.82 24.84
CA CYS A 150 6.77 1.67 25.89
C CYS A 150 6.13 0.74 26.92
N HIS A 151 6.58 0.79 28.17
CA HIS A 151 5.98 0.07 29.28
C HIS A 151 4.47 0.32 29.36
N GLU A 152 3.71 -0.76 29.43
CA GLU A 152 2.25 -0.77 29.53
C GLU A 152 1.84 -0.40 30.96
N ASP A 153 1.50 0.86 31.19
CA ASP A 153 0.62 1.24 32.30
C ASP A 153 -0.79 1.41 31.74
N GLU A 154 -1.70 0.52 32.13
CA GLU A 154 -3.10 0.48 31.69
C GLU A 154 -3.91 1.75 32.05
N ASN A 155 -3.35 2.63 32.89
CA ASN A 155 -3.93 3.92 33.26
C ASN A 155 -3.30 5.13 32.55
N ASN A 156 -2.29 4.91 31.70
CA ASN A 156 -1.58 5.98 31.02
C ASN A 156 -2.02 6.02 29.56
N HIS A 157 -2.63 7.14 29.16
CA HIS A 157 -2.94 7.42 27.76
C HIS A 157 -1.66 7.19 26.94
N ARG A 158 -1.68 6.21 26.03
CA ARG A 158 -0.50 5.92 25.19
C ARG A 158 -0.03 7.26 24.61
N PRO A 159 1.22 7.69 24.86
CA PRO A 159 1.70 8.93 24.28
C PRO A 159 1.50 8.84 22.77
N ILE A 160 0.99 9.92 22.15
CA ILE A 160 0.81 9.97 20.71
C ILE A 160 2.13 9.55 20.07
N GLY A 161 2.09 8.45 19.33
CA GLY A 161 3.23 7.91 18.62
C GLY A 161 3.76 8.96 17.63
N ILE A 162 5.00 8.79 17.17
CA ILE A 162 5.61 9.74 16.23
C ILE A 162 4.78 9.84 14.93
N ASN A 163 4.13 8.74 14.51
CA ASN A 163 3.26 8.72 13.34
C ASN A 163 1.87 9.30 13.65
N PRO A 164 1.52 10.49 13.11
CA PRO A 164 0.23 11.13 13.37
C PRO A 164 -0.95 10.46 12.64
N TYR A 165 -0.66 9.58 11.67
CA TYR A 165 -1.66 8.96 10.80
C TYR A 165 -2.29 7.70 11.40
N VAL A 166 -1.59 7.05 12.34
CA VAL A 166 -1.97 5.76 12.93
C VAL A 166 -2.14 5.93 14.44
N TYR A 167 -3.18 6.67 14.86
CA TYR A 167 -3.53 6.83 16.28
C TYR A 167 -4.80 6.04 16.64
N TYR A 168 -4.83 5.42 17.82
CA TYR A 168 -5.86 4.44 18.20
C TYR A 168 -7.29 5.03 18.19
N GLN A 169 -7.44 6.30 18.57
CA GLN A 169 -8.76 6.93 18.64
C GLN A 169 -9.22 7.52 17.31
N VAL A 170 -8.28 7.99 16.49
CA VAL A 170 -8.59 8.64 15.20
C VAL A 170 -7.46 8.36 14.22
N MET A 171 -7.81 7.76 13.08
CA MET A 171 -6.86 7.41 12.04
C MET A 171 -7.08 8.24 10.80
N HIS A 172 -6.00 8.42 10.04
CA HIS A 172 -6.09 9.03 8.74
C HIS A 172 -7.03 8.20 7.84
N PRO A 173 -7.90 8.82 7.02
CA PRO A 173 -8.85 8.10 6.18
C PRO A 173 -8.21 7.03 5.29
N VAL A 174 -7.03 7.31 4.73
CA VAL A 174 -6.25 6.32 3.97
C VAL A 174 -5.87 5.11 4.83
N GLU A 175 -5.42 5.31 6.07
CA GLU A 175 -5.01 4.21 6.95
C GLU A 175 -6.20 3.34 7.37
N GLN A 176 -7.33 3.99 7.66
CA GLN A 176 -8.58 3.31 7.97
C GLN A 176 -9.07 2.50 6.77
N ALA A 177 -9.12 3.10 5.57
CA ALA A 177 -9.56 2.44 4.35
C ALA A 177 -8.61 1.30 3.95
N LEU A 178 -7.30 1.46 4.11
CA LEU A 178 -6.33 0.38 3.89
C LEU A 178 -6.52 -0.78 4.86
N ARG A 179 -6.81 -0.52 6.15
CA ARG A 179 -7.12 -1.60 7.10
C ARG A 179 -8.39 -2.35 6.70
N HIS A 180 -9.44 -1.65 6.30
CA HIS A 180 -10.67 -2.29 5.85
C HIS A 180 -10.46 -3.06 4.53
N ALA A 181 -9.67 -2.52 3.59
CA ALA A 181 -9.27 -3.22 2.37
C ALA A 181 -8.48 -4.49 2.68
N LYS A 182 -7.55 -4.45 3.65
CA LYS A 182 -6.80 -5.61 4.14
C LYS A 182 -7.74 -6.68 4.70
N ALA A 183 -8.70 -6.29 5.54
CA ALA A 183 -9.68 -7.21 6.10
C ALA A 183 -10.59 -7.83 5.03
N ALA A 184 -11.10 -7.02 4.09
CA ALA A 184 -11.90 -7.50 2.97
C ALA A 184 -11.10 -8.46 2.07
N ALA A 185 -9.82 -8.16 1.82
CA ALA A 185 -8.93 -9.03 1.07
C ALA A 185 -8.63 -10.34 1.80
N ALA A 186 -8.51 -10.30 3.13
CA ALA A 186 -8.35 -11.51 3.94
C ALA A 186 -9.57 -12.43 3.86
N GLN A 187 -10.76 -11.86 3.70
CA GLN A 187 -12.04 -12.56 3.59
C GLN A 187 -12.44 -12.89 2.13
N ASN A 188 -11.57 -12.65 1.14
CA ASN A 188 -11.89 -12.75 -0.29
C ASN A 188 -13.16 -11.97 -0.72
N ASN A 189 -13.54 -10.91 0.01
CA ASN A 189 -14.67 -10.05 -0.33
C ASN A 189 -14.25 -9.02 -1.38
N VAL A 190 -14.41 -9.37 -2.65
CA VAL A 190 -14.01 -8.56 -3.81
C VAL A 190 -14.69 -7.18 -3.80
N MET A 191 -16.01 -7.14 -3.61
CA MET A 191 -16.78 -5.89 -3.65
C MET A 191 -16.46 -4.96 -2.47
N GLY A 192 -16.31 -5.54 -1.27
CA GLY A 192 -15.85 -4.80 -0.10
C GLY A 192 -14.44 -4.24 -0.32
N PHE A 193 -13.54 -5.04 -0.87
CA PHE A 193 -12.19 -4.59 -1.21
C PHE A 193 -12.21 -3.40 -2.18
N LYS A 194 -12.94 -3.51 -3.30
CA LYS A 194 -13.03 -2.45 -4.32
C LYS A 194 -13.63 -1.15 -3.75
N THR A 195 -14.61 -1.26 -2.85
CA THR A 195 -15.21 -0.13 -2.15
C THR A 195 -14.19 0.60 -1.29
N HIS A 196 -13.41 -0.13 -0.46
CA HIS A 196 -12.37 0.47 0.37
C HIS A 196 -11.18 0.99 -0.45
N ARG A 197 -10.82 0.32 -1.55
CA ARG A 197 -9.84 0.82 -2.50
C ARG A 197 -10.24 2.17 -3.07
N ALA A 198 -11.49 2.33 -3.51
CA ALA A 198 -11.99 3.62 -4.01
C ALA A 198 -11.84 4.74 -2.97
N ALA A 199 -12.10 4.45 -1.69
CA ALA A 199 -11.88 5.40 -0.60
C ALA A 199 -10.40 5.79 -0.41
N VAL A 200 -9.46 4.85 -0.56
CA VAL A 200 -8.02 5.16 -0.58
C VAL A 200 -7.67 6.07 -1.75
N LEU A 201 -8.12 5.71 -2.96
CA LEU A 201 -7.79 6.43 -4.19
C LEU A 201 -8.40 7.83 -4.24
N HIS A 202 -9.55 8.05 -3.60
CA HIS A 202 -10.13 9.39 -3.48
C HIS A 202 -9.15 10.42 -2.89
N TYR A 203 -8.34 10.02 -1.91
CA TYR A 203 -7.31 10.87 -1.32
C TYR A 203 -6.03 10.89 -2.15
N LEU A 204 -5.53 9.70 -2.52
CA LEU A 204 -4.21 9.59 -3.15
C LEU A 204 -4.19 10.14 -4.58
N GLU A 205 -5.24 9.92 -5.38
CA GLU A 205 -5.28 10.46 -6.76
C GLU A 205 -5.38 11.99 -6.76
N ARG A 206 -6.06 12.58 -5.79
CA ARG A 206 -6.12 14.04 -5.65
C ARG A 206 -4.74 14.60 -5.29
N GLN A 207 -4.02 13.92 -4.40
CA GLN A 207 -2.65 14.32 -4.07
C GLN A 207 -1.72 14.14 -5.29
N TYR A 208 -1.82 13.02 -5.99
CA TYR A 208 -1.08 12.76 -7.24
C TYR A 208 -1.31 13.85 -8.29
N GLN A 209 -2.57 14.23 -8.55
CA GLN A 209 -2.89 15.31 -9.49
C GLN A 209 -2.26 16.65 -9.08
N THR A 210 -2.26 16.93 -7.77
CA THR A 210 -1.59 18.12 -7.24
C THR A 210 -0.10 18.04 -7.52
N MET A 211 0.57 16.94 -7.17
CA MET A 211 1.99 16.72 -7.46
C MET A 211 2.31 16.85 -8.96
N ALA A 212 1.49 16.27 -9.83
CA ALA A 212 1.67 16.32 -11.28
C ALA A 212 1.58 17.76 -11.82
N ALA A 213 0.67 18.58 -11.27
CA ALA A 213 0.58 20.00 -11.61
C ALA A 213 1.80 20.80 -11.10
N CYS A 214 2.21 20.58 -9.85
CA CYS A 214 3.41 21.21 -9.27
C CYS A 214 4.66 20.86 -10.11
N PHE A 215 4.79 19.58 -10.48
CA PHE A 215 5.84 19.06 -11.34
C PHE A 215 5.85 19.71 -12.73
N ALA A 216 4.68 19.84 -13.38
CA ALA A 216 4.59 20.45 -14.71
C ALA A 216 5.04 21.92 -14.69
N ASN A 217 4.67 22.68 -13.66
CA ASN A 217 5.08 24.07 -13.47
C ASN A 217 6.60 24.19 -13.26
N LEU A 218 7.16 23.35 -12.38
CA LEU A 218 8.59 23.31 -12.12
C LEU A 218 9.38 22.93 -13.38
N ARG A 219 8.91 21.90 -14.11
CA ARG A 219 9.51 21.46 -15.37
C ARG A 219 9.51 22.56 -16.44
N ALA A 220 8.43 23.35 -16.53
CA ALA A 220 8.35 24.44 -17.50
C ALA A 220 9.42 25.51 -17.26
N VAL A 221 9.66 25.88 -15.99
CA VAL A 221 10.70 26.83 -15.60
C VAL A 221 12.10 26.24 -15.81
N ILE A 222 12.33 24.99 -15.40
CA ILE A 222 13.62 24.33 -15.67
C ILE A 222 13.90 24.30 -17.18
N GLY A 223 12.90 24.00 -18.00
CA GLY A 223 13.04 23.99 -19.45
C GLY A 223 13.36 25.36 -20.06
N SER A 224 12.88 26.46 -19.48
CA SER A 224 13.21 27.81 -19.96
C SER A 224 14.59 28.28 -19.52
N GLU A 225 14.99 27.93 -18.29
CA GLU A 225 16.19 28.46 -17.62
C GLU A 225 17.43 27.55 -17.71
N LYS A 226 17.29 26.28 -18.13
CA LYS A 226 18.42 25.36 -18.31
C LYS A 226 19.17 25.66 -19.62
N ARG A 227 19.91 26.76 -19.64
CA ARG A 227 20.76 27.20 -20.77
C ARG A 227 22.17 27.48 -20.26
N ALA A 228 23.17 27.25 -21.13
CA ALA A 228 24.55 27.57 -20.80
C ALA A 228 24.70 29.06 -20.44
N GLY A 229 25.32 29.34 -19.29
CA GLY A 229 25.50 30.70 -18.75
C GLY A 229 24.26 31.32 -18.09
N ASP A 230 23.14 30.59 -17.96
CA ASP A 230 21.90 31.06 -17.31
C ASP A 230 21.75 30.49 -15.89
N VAL A 231 20.64 30.77 -15.20
CA VAL A 231 20.48 30.60 -13.75
C VAL A 231 20.59 29.15 -13.24
N LEU A 232 20.36 28.15 -14.10
CA LEU A 232 20.47 26.72 -13.75
C LEU A 232 21.71 26.04 -14.35
N ASP A 233 22.71 26.80 -14.82
CA ASP A 233 24.00 26.25 -15.23
C ASP A 233 24.85 25.83 -14.01
N PRO A 234 25.23 24.54 -13.89
CA PRO A 234 25.99 24.05 -12.75
C PRO A 234 27.49 24.37 -12.87
N MET A 235 27.99 24.70 -14.06
CA MET A 235 29.41 24.92 -14.31
C MET A 235 29.78 26.40 -14.29
N ASP A 236 28.94 27.21 -14.93
CA ASP A 236 29.23 28.62 -15.11
C ASP A 236 27.95 29.44 -15.11
N PRO A 237 27.19 29.42 -14.00
CA PRO A 237 25.99 30.24 -13.95
C PRO A 237 26.38 31.71 -14.00
N PHE A 238 25.49 32.54 -14.55
CA PHE A 238 25.62 34.00 -14.58
C PHE A 238 26.62 34.60 -15.57
N THR A 239 27.28 33.83 -16.44
CA THR A 239 28.22 34.42 -17.43
C THR A 239 27.59 35.03 -18.67
N SER A 240 26.32 34.75 -18.94
CA SER A 240 25.62 35.29 -20.11
C SER A 240 25.11 36.73 -19.94
N LEU A 241 25.25 37.36 -18.76
CA LEU A 241 24.64 38.65 -18.45
C LEU A 241 25.65 39.71 -18.00
N GLY A 242 25.43 40.94 -18.48
CA GLY A 242 26.28 42.10 -18.19
C GLY A 242 26.07 42.67 -16.77
N PRO A 243 26.84 43.71 -16.40
CA PRO A 243 26.99 44.22 -15.02
C PRO A 243 25.72 44.82 -14.38
N SER A 244 24.56 44.80 -15.05
CA SER A 244 23.27 45.27 -14.57
C SER A 244 22.24 44.14 -14.35
N GLY A 245 22.71 42.88 -14.30
CA GLY A 245 21.89 41.66 -14.35
C GLY A 245 21.38 41.10 -13.02
N ASP A 246 21.77 41.66 -11.86
CA ASP A 246 21.56 41.02 -10.55
C ASP A 246 20.08 40.78 -10.19
N ASP A 247 19.23 41.82 -10.21
CA ASP A 247 17.85 41.70 -9.70
C ASP A 247 16.98 40.72 -10.49
N ARG A 248 17.17 40.68 -11.82
CA ARG A 248 16.38 39.79 -12.69
C ARG A 248 16.78 38.33 -12.51
N MET A 249 18.07 38.07 -12.27
CA MET A 249 18.56 36.70 -12.05
C MET A 249 18.20 36.21 -10.66
N LEU A 250 18.34 37.06 -9.64
CA LEU A 250 17.85 36.78 -8.30
C LEU A 250 16.35 36.42 -8.33
N HIS A 251 15.54 37.18 -9.08
CA HIS A 251 14.13 36.87 -9.25
C HIS A 251 13.89 35.52 -9.95
N LYS A 252 14.69 35.14 -10.95
CA LYS A 252 14.57 33.83 -11.62
C LYS A 252 14.88 32.67 -10.68
N ILE A 253 16.02 32.73 -9.97
CA ILE A 253 16.42 31.63 -9.08
C ILE A 253 15.48 31.52 -7.88
N LEU A 254 15.03 32.65 -7.32
CA LEU A 254 13.99 32.67 -6.30
C LEU A 254 12.67 32.08 -6.81
N GLY A 255 12.27 32.43 -8.04
CA GLY A 255 11.08 31.85 -8.67
C GLY A 255 11.18 30.33 -8.81
N ALA A 256 12.32 29.82 -9.26
CA ALA A 256 12.56 28.37 -9.32
C ALA A 256 12.55 27.72 -7.93
N MET A 257 13.20 28.33 -6.94
CA MET A 257 13.22 27.84 -5.55
C MET A 257 11.80 27.77 -4.97
N VAL A 258 10.95 28.78 -5.21
CA VAL A 258 9.55 28.77 -4.77
C VAL A 258 8.81 27.58 -5.39
N LEU A 259 8.93 27.35 -6.69
CA LEU A 259 8.28 26.22 -7.36
C LEU A 259 8.79 24.86 -6.88
N LEU A 260 10.08 24.75 -6.52
CA LEU A 260 10.64 23.52 -5.94
C LEU A 260 10.09 23.26 -4.52
N VAL A 261 9.92 24.32 -3.72
CA VAL A 261 9.27 24.22 -2.41
C VAL A 261 7.80 23.82 -2.56
N ASP A 262 7.07 24.45 -3.49
CA ASP A 262 5.70 24.06 -3.81
C ASP A 262 5.65 22.58 -4.18
N TYR A 263 6.52 22.13 -5.09
CA TYR A 263 6.59 20.71 -5.48
C TYR A 263 6.87 19.79 -4.29
N LYS A 264 7.84 20.11 -3.43
CA LYS A 264 8.13 19.36 -2.20
C LYS A 264 6.89 19.26 -1.32
N ASP A 265 6.18 20.36 -1.11
CA ASP A 265 5.05 20.42 -0.19
C ASP A 265 3.83 19.65 -0.72
N CYS A 266 3.73 19.45 -2.05
CA CYS A 266 2.72 18.57 -2.67
C CYS A 266 2.87 17.09 -2.19
N PHE A 267 4.04 16.67 -1.66
CA PHE A 267 4.26 15.32 -1.09
C PHE A 267 3.76 15.15 0.36
N GLU A 268 3.44 16.23 1.07
CA GLU A 268 2.84 16.09 2.41
C GLU A 268 1.39 15.63 2.28
N ARG A 269 1.01 14.56 3.02
CA ARG A 269 -0.34 13.98 2.95
C ARG A 269 -1.42 15.02 3.25
N GLU A 270 -2.49 15.03 2.45
CA GLU A 270 -3.69 15.81 2.75
C GLU A 270 -4.29 15.36 4.09
N CYS A 271 -4.35 16.24 5.09
CA CYS A 271 -4.79 15.89 6.43
C CYS A 271 -6.14 16.55 6.78
N PRO A 272 -7.18 15.75 7.10
CA PRO A 272 -8.38 16.26 7.77
C PRO A 272 -8.03 16.97 9.09
N VAL A 273 -8.90 17.87 9.54
CA VAL A 273 -8.69 18.70 10.75
C VAL A 273 -8.21 17.86 11.94
N VAL A 274 -8.87 16.74 12.18
CA VAL A 274 -8.55 15.86 13.32
C VAL A 274 -7.15 15.25 13.23
N ILE A 275 -6.65 14.96 12.03
CA ILE A 275 -5.29 14.47 11.82
C ILE A 275 -4.27 15.60 11.95
N ARG A 276 -4.64 16.83 11.55
CA ARG A 276 -3.78 18.00 11.79
C ARG A 276 -3.59 18.26 13.28
N ILE A 277 -4.61 18.01 14.11
CA ILE A 277 -4.49 18.07 15.58
C ILE A 277 -3.45 17.04 16.06
N ASN A 278 -3.51 15.79 15.58
CA ASN A 278 -2.52 14.77 15.92
C ASN A 278 -1.10 15.17 15.48
N LYS A 279 -0.96 15.66 14.24
CA LYS A 279 0.32 16.14 13.70
C LYS A 279 0.88 17.28 14.55
N LYS A 280 0.04 18.22 15.00
CA LYS A 280 0.45 19.31 15.89
C LYS A 280 0.90 18.78 17.26
N ALA A 281 0.22 17.78 17.79
CA ALA A 281 0.57 17.18 19.07
C ALA A 281 1.93 16.43 19.06
N CYS A 282 2.37 15.92 17.90
CA CYS A 282 3.67 15.28 17.74
C CYS A 282 4.71 16.11 16.96
N GLU A 283 4.43 17.39 16.67
CA GLU A 283 5.21 18.24 15.74
C GLU A 283 6.69 18.27 16.09
N VAL A 284 7.06 18.54 17.35
CA VAL A 284 8.46 18.59 17.80
C VAL A 284 9.18 17.26 17.54
N LYS A 285 8.53 16.13 17.83
CA LYS A 285 9.11 14.80 17.59
C LYS A 285 9.26 14.53 16.10
N LEU A 286 8.24 14.90 15.32
CA LEU A 286 8.24 14.74 13.88
C LEU A 286 9.35 15.58 13.22
N GLU A 287 9.53 16.82 13.64
CA GLU A 287 10.62 17.69 13.19
C GLU A 287 11.99 17.10 13.53
N CYS A 288 12.19 16.56 14.75
CA CYS A 288 13.44 15.90 15.11
C CYS A 288 13.79 14.73 14.17
N VAL A 289 12.80 13.92 13.79
CA VAL A 289 12.98 12.82 12.83
C VAL A 289 13.28 13.38 11.44
N LYS A 290 12.47 14.33 10.96
CA LYS A 290 12.58 14.91 9.62
C LYS A 290 13.89 15.69 9.41
N ARG A 291 14.48 16.28 10.46
CA ARG A 291 15.68 17.14 10.37
C ARG A 291 16.89 16.47 9.69
N CYS A 292 16.97 15.14 9.75
CA CYS A 292 18.10 14.38 9.18
C CYS A 292 17.81 13.83 7.78
N PHE A 293 16.62 14.08 7.23
CA PHE A 293 16.27 13.58 5.89
C PHE A 293 16.91 14.44 4.80
N PRO A 294 17.39 13.83 3.69
CA PRO A 294 18.05 14.54 2.61
C PRO A 294 17.25 15.75 2.10
N ARG A 295 15.95 15.58 1.89
CA ARG A 295 15.06 16.66 1.39
C ARG A 295 15.03 17.89 2.29
N GLU A 296 15.03 17.70 3.62
CA GLU A 296 15.01 18.81 4.58
C GLU A 296 16.40 19.45 4.73
N MET A 297 17.46 18.65 4.66
CA MET A 297 18.84 19.14 4.67
C MET A 297 19.16 19.97 3.42
N LEU A 298 18.77 19.50 2.24
CA LEU A 298 19.01 20.19 0.97
C LEU A 298 18.27 21.52 0.91
N LEU A 299 16.99 21.56 1.31
CA LEU A 299 16.24 22.81 1.40
C LEU A 299 16.90 23.80 2.37
N LYS A 300 17.34 23.33 3.54
CA LYS A 300 18.03 24.18 4.52
C LYS A 300 19.38 24.70 4.00
N ASN A 301 20.14 23.86 3.30
CA ASN A 301 21.41 24.26 2.70
C ASN A 301 21.20 25.28 1.60
N MET A 302 20.20 25.08 0.74
CA MET A 302 19.82 26.03 -0.31
C MET A 302 19.51 27.43 0.27
N ASN A 303 18.76 27.50 1.37
CA ASN A 303 18.49 28.75 2.07
C ASN A 303 19.77 29.39 2.68
N ARG A 304 20.70 28.58 3.17
CA ARG A 304 21.99 29.06 3.68
C ARG A 304 22.88 29.61 2.57
N HIS A 305 22.97 28.91 1.44
CA HIS A 305 23.74 29.35 0.28
C HIS A 305 23.13 30.63 -0.32
N HIS A 306 21.80 30.75 -0.35
CA HIS A 306 21.13 32.01 -0.69
C HIS A 306 21.59 33.16 0.23
N ALA A 307 21.65 32.95 1.55
CA ALA A 307 21.99 34.04 2.49
C ALA A 307 23.40 34.61 2.29
N ILE A 308 24.28 33.90 1.60
CA ILE A 308 25.64 34.33 1.25
C ILE A 308 25.86 34.46 -0.26
N GLU A 309 24.77 34.40 -1.05
CA GLU A 309 24.78 34.52 -2.52
C GLU A 309 25.69 33.49 -3.21
N ASP A 310 25.80 32.28 -2.66
CA ASP A 310 26.62 31.19 -3.19
C ASP A 310 25.84 30.36 -4.22
N TYR A 311 25.61 30.96 -5.38
CA TYR A 311 24.70 30.44 -6.39
C TYR A 311 25.06 29.05 -6.97
N PRO A 312 26.33 28.69 -7.24
CA PRO A 312 26.65 27.33 -7.71
C PRO A 312 26.17 26.25 -6.73
N PHE A 313 26.28 26.52 -5.42
CA PHE A 313 25.80 25.59 -4.39
C PHE A 313 24.27 25.60 -4.26
N ILE A 314 23.59 26.72 -4.55
CA ILE A 314 22.12 26.75 -4.69
C ILE A 314 21.68 25.82 -5.83
N VAL A 315 22.29 25.92 -7.01
CA VAL A 315 21.95 25.08 -8.18
C VAL A 315 22.19 23.59 -7.88
N ARG A 316 23.29 23.27 -7.22
CA ARG A 316 23.60 21.89 -6.77
C ARG A 316 22.53 21.35 -5.81
N ASP A 317 22.20 22.10 -4.77
CA ASP A 317 21.23 21.66 -3.76
C ASP A 317 19.79 21.61 -4.31
N PHE A 318 19.45 22.55 -5.22
CA PHE A 318 18.21 22.56 -5.99
C PHE A 318 18.06 21.28 -6.81
N THR A 319 19.10 20.90 -7.56
CA THR A 319 19.12 19.69 -8.38
C THR A 319 18.98 18.44 -7.51
N GLY A 320 19.74 18.35 -6.43
CA GLY A 320 19.67 17.21 -5.51
C GLY A 320 18.30 17.07 -4.84
N LEU A 321 17.65 18.17 -4.47
CA LEU A 321 16.30 18.14 -3.92
C LEU A 321 15.29 17.71 -4.99
N GLY A 322 15.41 18.24 -6.21
CA GLY A 322 14.60 17.83 -7.36
C GLY A 322 14.68 16.32 -7.63
N ASP A 323 15.90 15.76 -7.69
CA ASP A 323 16.14 14.33 -7.92
C ASP A 323 15.46 13.45 -6.85
N HIS A 324 15.55 13.82 -5.57
CA HIS A 324 14.88 13.09 -4.49
C HIS A 324 13.35 13.11 -4.59
N LEU A 325 12.77 14.23 -5.06
CA LEU A 325 11.33 14.34 -5.26
C LEU A 325 10.87 13.55 -6.50
N ASP A 326 11.64 13.62 -7.61
CA ASP A 326 11.38 12.87 -8.84
C ASP A 326 11.48 11.35 -8.63
N GLU A 327 12.40 10.89 -7.77
CA GLU A 327 12.51 9.48 -7.37
C GLU A 327 11.19 9.01 -6.73
N GLN A 328 10.71 9.73 -5.72
CA GLN A 328 9.45 9.39 -5.05
C GLN A 328 8.26 9.51 -6.01
N PHE A 329 8.21 10.54 -6.85
CA PHE A 329 7.14 10.69 -7.85
C PHE A 329 7.11 9.51 -8.83
N SER A 330 8.28 9.03 -9.24
CA SER A 330 8.39 7.85 -10.11
C SER A 330 7.91 6.57 -9.42
N GLU A 331 8.18 6.39 -8.13
CA GLU A 331 7.62 5.27 -7.35
C GLU A 331 6.08 5.32 -7.33
N ILE A 332 5.52 6.53 -7.19
CA ILE A 332 4.07 6.75 -7.23
C ILE A 332 3.50 6.40 -8.61
N GLU A 333 4.12 6.87 -9.70
CA GLU A 333 3.71 6.54 -11.06
C GLU A 333 3.76 5.03 -11.32
N ALA A 334 4.85 4.36 -10.95
CA ALA A 334 4.99 2.91 -11.12
C ALA A 334 3.92 2.13 -10.30
N GLY A 335 3.67 2.54 -9.06
CA GLY A 335 2.62 1.95 -8.23
C GLY A 335 1.22 2.18 -8.82
N ARG A 336 1.00 3.32 -9.48
CA ARG A 336 -0.25 3.67 -10.16
C ARG A 336 -0.50 2.81 -11.39
N GLU A 337 0.55 2.55 -12.19
CA GLU A 337 0.47 1.67 -13.37
C GLU A 337 0.11 0.22 -12.99
N ASP A 338 0.71 -0.29 -11.91
CA ASP A 338 0.47 -1.66 -11.43
C ASP A 338 -0.83 -1.82 -10.61
N LEU A 339 -1.52 -0.72 -10.27
CA LEU A 339 -2.65 -0.70 -9.34
C LEU A 339 -3.81 -1.63 -9.74
N LEU A 340 -4.10 -1.71 -11.04
CA LEU A 340 -5.22 -2.49 -11.60
C LEU A 340 -4.77 -3.78 -12.31
N LYS A 341 -3.50 -4.17 -12.14
CA LYS A 341 -2.90 -5.33 -12.82
C LYS A 341 -3.64 -6.65 -12.58
N TYR A 342 -4.30 -6.79 -11.44
CA TYR A 342 -5.00 -8.00 -11.02
C TYR A 342 -6.52 -7.87 -11.06
N ASP A 343 -7.04 -6.78 -11.64
CA ASP A 343 -8.47 -6.56 -11.79
C ASP A 343 -9.02 -7.24 -13.05
N ALA A 344 -10.25 -7.74 -12.96
CA ALA A 344 -10.96 -8.26 -14.11
C ALA A 344 -11.44 -7.11 -15.00
N PRO A 345 -11.27 -7.19 -16.34
CA PRO A 345 -11.74 -6.17 -17.27
C PRO A 345 -13.25 -5.91 -17.11
N GLY A 346 -13.65 -4.64 -17.01
CA GLY A 346 -15.06 -4.23 -16.96
C GLY A 346 -15.77 -4.44 -15.62
N MET A 347 -15.10 -4.95 -14.59
CA MET A 347 -15.68 -5.19 -13.25
C MET A 347 -15.25 -4.14 -12.20
N ASN A 348 -14.61 -3.05 -12.64
CA ASN A 348 -14.15 -2.00 -11.73
C ASN A 348 -15.32 -1.11 -11.30
N VAL A 349 -15.41 -0.85 -9.99
CA VAL A 349 -16.17 0.29 -9.48
C VAL A 349 -15.61 1.55 -10.14
N ASP A 350 -16.48 2.49 -10.54
CA ASP A 350 -16.04 3.76 -11.13
C ASP A 350 -15.01 4.42 -10.22
N LEU A 351 -13.75 4.44 -10.68
CA LEU A 351 -12.64 5.09 -9.97
C LEU A 351 -12.67 6.62 -10.14
N GLY A 352 -13.70 7.12 -10.82
CA GLY A 352 -13.94 8.53 -11.08
C GLY A 352 -13.09 9.09 -12.22
N PRO A 353 -13.38 10.32 -12.66
CA PRO A 353 -12.64 11.00 -13.72
C PRO A 353 -11.17 11.26 -13.36
N ALA A 354 -10.83 11.19 -12.07
CA ALA A 354 -9.49 11.41 -11.54
C ALA A 354 -8.44 10.40 -12.04
N TYR A 355 -8.87 9.22 -12.49
CA TYR A 355 -7.97 8.14 -12.90
C TYR A 355 -7.53 8.21 -14.38
N ARG A 356 -8.04 9.16 -15.20
CA ARG A 356 -7.70 9.28 -16.63
C ARG A 356 -6.25 9.78 -16.82
N ILE A 357 -5.47 9.05 -17.62
CA ILE A 357 -4.00 9.06 -17.68
C ILE A 357 -3.45 10.15 -18.62
N ASN A 358 -2.39 10.84 -18.18
CA ASN A 358 -1.24 11.24 -18.99
C ASN A 358 0.03 10.85 -18.20
N ILE A 359 0.93 10.09 -18.82
CA ILE A 359 2.27 9.81 -18.27
C ILE A 359 3.16 10.96 -18.72
N THR A 360 3.91 11.56 -17.80
CA THR A 360 4.81 12.69 -18.11
C THR A 360 6.26 12.26 -17.89
N PRO A 361 7.20 12.54 -18.82
CA PRO A 361 8.61 12.24 -18.60
C PRO A 361 9.17 12.96 -17.36
N ARG A 362 10.25 12.42 -16.75
CA ARG A 362 11.00 13.03 -15.63
C ARG A 362 11.61 14.39 -15.97
N ALA A 363 11.60 15.34 -15.04
CA ALA A 363 12.08 16.71 -15.28
C ALA A 363 13.60 16.81 -15.07
N PHE A 364 14.14 16.12 -14.06
CA PHE A 364 15.53 16.30 -13.63
C PHE A 364 16.53 15.33 -14.27
N GLN A 365 16.09 14.19 -14.82
CA GLN A 365 16.93 13.39 -15.73
C GLN A 365 17.39 14.20 -16.95
N ALA A 366 16.60 15.19 -17.37
CA ALA A 366 17.00 16.12 -18.40
C ALA A 366 18.06 17.11 -17.92
N MET A 367 18.22 17.43 -16.62
CA MET A 367 19.23 18.38 -16.14
C MET A 367 20.67 17.87 -16.25
N ASN A 368 20.90 16.56 -16.12
CA ASN A 368 22.22 15.95 -16.23
C ASN A 368 22.72 15.81 -17.68
N ASP A 369 21.82 15.87 -18.67
CA ASP A 369 22.17 15.80 -20.08
C ASP A 369 22.31 17.22 -20.68
N TRP A 370 23.47 17.84 -20.47
CA TRP A 370 23.79 19.17 -21.04
C TRP A 370 23.94 19.16 -22.56
N ASN A 371 24.05 17.96 -23.17
CA ASN A 371 24.26 17.80 -24.59
C ASN A 371 22.97 17.58 -25.39
N SER A 372 21.86 17.26 -24.73
CA SER A 372 20.55 17.19 -25.39
C SER A 372 20.00 18.60 -25.59
N ARG A 373 20.34 19.23 -26.73
CA ARG A 373 19.61 20.40 -27.22
C ARG A 373 18.17 19.97 -27.53
N SER A 374 17.21 20.35 -26.68
CA SER A 374 15.82 20.37 -27.12
C SER A 374 15.63 21.53 -28.13
N PRO A 375 14.85 21.30 -29.20
CA PRO A 375 14.75 22.20 -30.35
C PRO A 375 14.18 23.59 -30.03
#